data_AF-A0A1M5ZFF5-F1
#
_entry.id   AF-A0A1M5ZFF5-F1
#
_cell.length_a   1.000
_cell.length_b   1.000
_cell.length_c   1.000
_cell.angle_alpha   90.00
_cell.angle_beta   90.00
_cell.angle_gamma   90.00
#
_symmetry.space_group_name_H-M   'P 1'
#
loop_
_entity.id
_entity.type
_entity.pdbx_description
1 polymer ?
#
loop_
_entity_poly.entity_id
_entity_poly.type
_entity_poly.pdbx_seq_one_letter_code
_entity_poly.pdbx_strand_id
1 'polypeptide(L)'
;MEWINYWQAWSQHYPLSEILVELAVAAVLFVIARFSHGWFAGVDTREELAERDNIAFGISVAGGFIALAVSLSGVFKLPGQATLWQDALWMLGLGLAAILLIRFGRWWYDKWGLNQVDKREQILKGNVAMAIVDGAVAVAIAMVLKGMLLWLGELSAAALPLLVFNFFIAISFLVLLTRLLELGYRRNNQGGSLQQALAHDHRPVALRHSGYLLACGLVIQTSGHFHPYQAHMPLLNVAAWLLWALFGLALLVLCSWALRRLVLTQVKVSLEVELQNNAGVAALEGALVFATAYVLSMVLLP
;
A
#
# COMPACT_ATOMS: atom_id res chain seq x y z
N MET A 1 -23.68 -12.28 -35.27
CA MET A 1 -24.41 -13.21 -34.39
C MET A 1 -23.60 -13.57 -33.15
N GLU A 2 -22.31 -13.90 -33.26
CA GLU A 2 -21.44 -14.15 -32.07
C GLU A 2 -21.37 -12.99 -31.07
N TRP A 3 -21.30 -11.73 -31.54
CA TRP A 3 -21.28 -10.55 -30.66
C TRP A 3 -22.53 -10.38 -29.78
N ILE A 4 -23.71 -10.81 -30.25
CA ILE A 4 -24.96 -10.75 -29.46
C ILE A 4 -24.95 -11.83 -28.38
N ASN A 5 -24.42 -13.02 -28.71
CA ASN A 5 -24.25 -14.11 -27.73
C ASN A 5 -23.19 -13.75 -26.68
N TYR A 6 -22.12 -13.04 -27.07
CA TYR A 6 -21.14 -12.47 -26.12
C TYR A 6 -21.78 -11.41 -25.21
N TRP A 7 -22.56 -10.50 -25.78
CA TRP A 7 -23.25 -9.47 -24.99
C TRP A 7 -24.27 -10.07 -24.02
N GLN A 8 -25.05 -11.05 -24.48
CA GLN A 8 -26.01 -11.76 -23.64
C GLN A 8 -25.31 -12.55 -22.53
N ALA A 9 -24.25 -13.31 -22.85
CA ALA A 9 -23.45 -14.02 -21.86
C ALA A 9 -22.79 -13.08 -20.84
N TRP A 10 -22.23 -11.95 -21.30
CA TRP A 10 -21.62 -10.93 -20.45
C TRP A 10 -22.65 -10.24 -19.54
N SER A 11 -23.79 -9.83 -20.10
CA SER A 11 -24.87 -9.17 -19.33
C SER A 11 -25.56 -10.08 -18.30
N GLN A 12 -25.50 -11.40 -18.50
CA GLN A 12 -25.99 -12.38 -17.51
C GLN A 12 -25.00 -12.64 -16.37
N HIS A 13 -23.69 -12.44 -16.61
CA HIS A 13 -22.64 -12.62 -15.58
C HIS A 13 -22.28 -11.32 -14.86
N TYR A 14 -22.50 -10.16 -15.50
CA TYR A 14 -22.21 -8.82 -14.98
C TYR A 14 -23.32 -7.86 -15.40
N PRO A 15 -24.42 -7.74 -14.63
CA PRO A 15 -25.48 -6.82 -14.99
C PRO A 15 -24.94 -5.38 -14.91
N LEU A 16 -25.14 -4.60 -15.98
CA LEU A 16 -24.65 -3.22 -16.10
C LEU A 16 -25.03 -2.34 -14.88
N SER A 17 -26.15 -2.66 -14.23
CA SER A 17 -26.60 -2.00 -13.01
C SER A 17 -25.64 -2.15 -11.83
N GLU A 18 -24.99 -3.31 -11.67
CA GLU A 18 -23.99 -3.52 -10.60
C GLU A 18 -22.78 -2.63 -10.86
N ILE A 19 -22.19 -2.70 -12.04
CA ILE A 19 -21.03 -1.88 -12.43
C ILE A 19 -21.31 -0.38 -12.21
N LEU A 20 -22.49 0.11 -12.60
CA LEU A 20 -22.87 1.51 -12.39
C LEU A 20 -22.96 1.89 -10.91
N VAL A 21 -23.50 0.99 -10.07
CA VAL A 21 -23.55 1.18 -8.62
C VAL A 21 -22.13 1.19 -8.03
N GLU A 22 -21.26 0.26 -8.43
CA GLU A 22 -19.87 0.21 -7.95
C GLU A 22 -19.11 1.48 -8.28
N LEU A 23 -19.22 1.97 -9.52
CA LEU A 23 -18.61 3.22 -9.98
C LEU A 23 -19.16 4.44 -9.23
N ALA A 24 -20.48 4.48 -8.99
CA ALA A 24 -21.10 5.57 -8.24
C ALA A 24 -20.62 5.61 -6.78
N VAL A 25 -20.58 4.45 -6.11
CA VAL A 25 -20.07 4.32 -4.74
C VAL A 25 -18.58 4.69 -4.68
N ALA A 26 -17.77 4.23 -5.63
CA ALA A 26 -16.37 4.61 -5.74
C ALA A 26 -16.20 6.12 -5.86
N ALA A 27 -16.96 6.77 -6.74
CA ALA A 27 -16.92 8.22 -6.94
C ALA A 27 -17.25 8.98 -5.64
N VAL A 28 -18.30 8.56 -4.92
CA VAL A 28 -18.64 9.12 -3.61
C VAL A 28 -17.49 8.95 -2.61
N LEU A 29 -16.87 7.78 -2.55
CA LEU A 29 -15.74 7.52 -1.65
C LEU A 29 -14.50 8.36 -2.00
N PHE A 30 -14.20 8.61 -3.28
CA PHE A 30 -13.12 9.51 -3.69
C PHE A 30 -13.40 10.95 -3.25
N VAL A 31 -14.65 11.42 -3.34
CA VAL A 31 -15.06 12.72 -2.83
C VAL A 31 -14.86 12.80 -1.31
N ILE A 32 -15.29 11.77 -0.58
CA ILE A 32 -15.09 11.69 0.88
C ILE A 32 -13.59 11.69 1.22
N ALA A 33 -12.78 10.92 0.49
CA ALA A 33 -11.33 10.87 0.70
C ALA A 33 -10.66 12.22 0.47
N ARG A 34 -11.09 12.99 -0.54
CA ARG A 34 -10.59 14.35 -0.79
C ARG A 34 -10.77 15.24 0.44
N PHE A 35 -11.97 15.27 1.01
CA PHE A 35 -12.25 16.12 2.17
C PHE A 35 -11.61 15.61 3.45
N SER A 36 -11.51 14.29 3.62
CA SER A 36 -10.86 13.70 4.80
C SER A 36 -9.38 14.09 4.88
N HIS A 37 -8.68 14.19 3.76
CA HIS A 37 -7.29 14.66 3.72
C HIS A 37 -7.10 16.06 4.30
N GLY A 38 -7.93 17.03 3.93
CA GLY A 38 -7.87 18.39 4.47
C GLY A 38 -8.20 18.46 5.95
N TRP A 39 -9.30 17.81 6.36
CA TRP A 39 -9.71 17.78 7.77
C TRP A 39 -8.61 17.18 8.66
N PHE A 40 -8.07 16.03 8.27
CA PHE A 40 -7.04 15.36 9.07
C PHE A 40 -5.67 16.03 9.03
N ALA A 41 -5.38 16.79 7.96
CA ALA A 41 -4.18 17.61 7.88
C ALA A 41 -4.38 19.00 8.52
N GLY A 42 -5.59 19.33 8.98
CA GLY A 42 -5.92 20.62 9.60
C GLY A 42 -5.64 21.81 8.69
N VAL A 43 -5.81 21.64 7.38
CA VAL A 43 -5.54 22.66 6.34
C VAL A 43 -6.65 22.65 5.30
N ASP A 44 -6.83 23.78 4.62
CA ASP A 44 -7.65 23.84 3.43
C ASP A 44 -6.89 23.21 2.25
N THR A 45 -7.47 22.17 1.65
CA THR A 45 -6.82 21.48 0.52
C THR A 45 -6.75 22.34 -0.74
N ARG A 46 -7.67 23.28 -0.92
CA ARG A 46 -7.63 24.25 -2.03
C ARG A 46 -6.51 25.24 -1.81
N GLU A 47 -6.34 25.77 -0.60
CA GLU A 47 -5.24 26.68 -0.28
C GLU A 47 -3.89 26.00 -0.55
N GLU A 48 -3.68 24.80 -0.01
CA GLU A 48 -2.42 24.07 -0.19
C GLU A 48 -2.15 23.69 -1.66
N LEU A 49 -3.17 23.25 -2.41
CA LEU A 49 -2.98 22.78 -3.79
C LEU A 49 -2.98 23.89 -4.85
N ALA A 50 -3.79 24.92 -4.68
CA ALA A 50 -4.07 25.92 -5.72
C ALA A 50 -3.54 27.32 -5.41
N GLU A 51 -3.27 27.63 -4.14
CA GLU A 51 -2.75 28.95 -3.75
C GLU A 51 -1.27 28.88 -3.36
N ARG A 52 -0.87 27.83 -2.63
CA ARG A 52 0.53 27.61 -2.22
C ARG A 52 1.35 26.75 -3.17
N ASP A 53 0.70 26.16 -4.18
CA ASP A 53 1.33 25.22 -5.13
C ASP A 53 2.15 24.11 -4.43
N ASN A 54 1.64 23.58 -3.32
CA ASN A 54 2.36 22.60 -2.51
C ASN A 54 2.34 21.21 -3.19
N ILE A 55 3.36 20.98 -4.02
CA ILE A 55 3.54 19.71 -4.75
C ILE A 55 3.63 18.52 -3.79
N ALA A 56 4.27 18.68 -2.62
CA ALA A 56 4.38 17.60 -1.64
C ALA A 56 3.01 17.21 -1.09
N PHE A 57 2.16 18.18 -0.75
CA PHE A 57 0.77 17.91 -0.36
C PHE A 57 0.00 17.19 -1.48
N GLY A 58 0.17 17.64 -2.73
CA GLY A 58 -0.41 16.97 -3.91
C GLY A 58 -0.01 15.51 -4.06
N ILE A 59 1.29 15.18 -3.94
CA ILE A 59 1.79 13.80 -4.02
C ILE A 59 1.21 12.93 -2.89
N SER A 60 1.15 13.44 -1.66
CA SER A 60 0.56 12.73 -0.52
C SER A 60 -0.93 12.41 -0.73
N VAL A 61 -1.71 13.37 -1.24
CA VAL A 61 -3.13 13.20 -1.57
C VAL A 61 -3.30 12.20 -2.72
N ALA A 62 -2.49 12.30 -3.78
CA ALA A 62 -2.52 11.36 -4.90
C ALA A 62 -2.24 9.91 -4.44
N GLY A 63 -1.24 9.72 -3.56
CA GLY A 63 -0.98 8.43 -2.93
C GLY A 63 -2.17 7.90 -2.12
N GLY A 64 -2.89 8.77 -1.43
CA GLY A 64 -4.14 8.44 -0.75
C GLY A 64 -5.26 7.97 -1.70
N PHE A 65 -5.42 8.63 -2.85
CA PHE A 65 -6.37 8.20 -3.88
C PHE A 65 -6.02 6.86 -4.51
N ILE A 66 -4.74 6.62 -4.81
CA ILE A 66 -4.28 5.31 -5.30
C ILE A 66 -4.53 4.24 -4.24
N ALA A 67 -4.24 4.52 -2.96
CA ALA A 67 -4.50 3.62 -1.86
C ALA A 67 -6.00 3.26 -1.76
N LEU A 68 -6.89 4.25 -1.87
CA LEU A 68 -8.33 3.99 -1.91
C LEU A 68 -8.69 3.06 -3.08
N ALA A 69 -8.26 3.38 -4.30
CA ALA A 69 -8.53 2.57 -5.49
C ALA A 69 -8.07 1.10 -5.31
N VAL A 70 -6.86 0.90 -4.78
CA VAL A 70 -6.30 -0.43 -4.50
C VAL A 70 -7.17 -1.17 -3.49
N SER A 71 -7.57 -0.54 -2.40
CA SER A 71 -8.41 -1.18 -1.39
C SER A 71 -9.81 -1.55 -1.92
N LEU A 72 -10.43 -0.66 -2.70
CA LEU A 72 -11.74 -0.90 -3.32
C LEU A 72 -11.70 -2.06 -4.32
N SER A 73 -10.58 -2.24 -5.04
CA SER A 73 -10.41 -3.41 -5.91
C SER A 73 -10.45 -4.75 -5.17
N GLY A 74 -10.26 -4.75 -3.84
CA GLY A 74 -10.51 -5.93 -3.00
C GLY A 74 -11.98 -6.06 -2.60
N VAL A 75 -12.63 -4.94 -2.25
CA VAL A 75 -14.05 -4.89 -1.89
C VAL A 75 -14.94 -5.39 -3.03
N PHE A 76 -14.66 -4.98 -4.27
CA PHE A 76 -15.45 -5.36 -5.46
C PHE A 76 -15.35 -6.84 -5.82
N LYS A 77 -14.43 -7.59 -5.20
CA LYS A 77 -14.28 -9.02 -5.40
C LYS A 77 -14.97 -9.86 -4.32
N LEU A 78 -15.56 -9.22 -3.31
CA LEU A 78 -16.34 -9.92 -2.30
C LEU A 78 -17.68 -10.36 -2.91
N PRO A 79 -18.29 -11.44 -2.38
CA PRO A 79 -19.63 -11.86 -2.79
C PRO A 79 -20.64 -10.73 -2.66
N GLY A 80 -21.46 -10.56 -3.69
CA GLY A 80 -22.58 -9.63 -3.69
C GLY A 80 -23.65 -10.02 -2.66
N GLN A 81 -24.51 -9.06 -2.36
CA GLN A 81 -25.61 -9.11 -1.41
C GLN A 81 -26.91 -9.45 -2.13
N ALA A 82 -27.98 -9.65 -1.37
CA ALA A 82 -29.27 -10.06 -1.94
C ALA A 82 -29.91 -8.99 -2.83
N THR A 83 -29.49 -7.72 -2.72
CA THR A 83 -30.06 -6.59 -3.49
C THR A 83 -28.98 -5.54 -3.79
N LEU A 84 -29.12 -4.86 -4.93
CA LEU A 84 -28.23 -3.74 -5.33
C LEU A 84 -28.11 -2.65 -4.26
N TRP A 85 -29.19 -2.37 -3.52
CA TRP A 85 -29.17 -1.37 -2.45
C TRP A 85 -28.31 -1.84 -1.27
N GLN A 86 -28.43 -3.11 -0.88
CA GLN A 86 -27.60 -3.68 0.17
C GLN A 86 -26.14 -3.74 -0.26
N ASP A 87 -25.86 -4.10 -1.51
CA ASP A 87 -24.51 -4.05 -2.08
C ASP A 87 -23.91 -2.65 -1.98
N ALA A 88 -24.62 -1.64 -2.48
CA ALA A 88 -24.16 -0.26 -2.41
C ALA A 88 -23.83 0.17 -0.98
N LEU A 89 -24.68 -0.17 -0.01
CA LEU A 89 -24.48 0.17 1.39
C LEU A 89 -23.28 -0.56 2.00
N TRP A 90 -23.11 -1.84 1.70
CA TRP A 90 -21.98 -2.64 2.15
C TRP A 90 -20.66 -2.14 1.56
N MET A 91 -20.63 -1.89 0.26
CA MET A 91 -19.46 -1.33 -0.43
C MET A 91 -19.08 0.03 0.11
N LEU A 92 -20.06 0.91 0.36
CA LEU A 92 -19.83 2.21 0.97
C LEU A 92 -19.25 2.05 2.38
N GLY A 93 -19.83 1.16 3.21
CA GLY A 93 -19.35 0.88 4.56
C GLY A 93 -17.90 0.35 4.58
N LEU A 94 -17.56 -0.59 3.69
CA LEU A 94 -16.21 -1.14 3.57
C LEU A 94 -15.21 -0.13 2.99
N GLY A 95 -15.63 0.70 2.04
CA GLY A 95 -14.82 1.79 1.53
C GLY A 95 -14.50 2.82 2.62
N LEU A 96 -15.48 3.19 3.44
CA LEU A 96 -15.26 4.07 4.59
C LEU A 96 -14.32 3.43 5.63
N ALA A 97 -14.52 2.15 5.94
CA ALA A 97 -13.62 1.41 6.82
C ALA A 97 -12.19 1.35 6.27
N ALA A 98 -12.02 1.15 4.96
CA ALA A 98 -10.71 1.17 4.32
C ALA A 98 -10.04 2.55 4.43
N ILE A 99 -10.77 3.66 4.21
CA ILE A 99 -10.25 5.02 4.42
C ILE A 99 -9.74 5.20 5.86
N LEU A 100 -10.51 4.75 6.85
CA LEU A 100 -10.13 4.85 8.26
C LEU A 100 -8.91 3.97 8.59
N LEU A 101 -8.88 2.72 8.11
CA LEU A 101 -7.75 1.80 8.33
C LEU A 101 -6.48 2.27 7.63
N ILE A 102 -6.57 2.82 6.42
CA ILE A 102 -5.42 3.42 5.71
C ILE A 102 -4.89 4.61 6.53
N ARG A 103 -5.78 5.49 7.02
CA ARG A 103 -5.39 6.64 7.83
C ARG A 103 -4.70 6.20 9.12
N PHE A 104 -5.30 5.24 9.82
CA PHE A 104 -4.75 4.71 11.06
C PHE A 104 -3.40 3.99 10.83
N GLY A 105 -3.30 3.19 9.77
CA GLY A 105 -2.05 2.52 9.40
C GLY A 105 -0.93 3.50 9.08
N ARG A 106 -1.24 4.63 8.42
CA ARG A 106 -0.27 5.71 8.18
C ARG A 106 0.19 6.32 9.50
N TRP A 107 -0.73 6.62 10.42
CA TRP A 107 -0.38 7.12 11.74
C TRP A 107 0.52 6.13 12.53
N TRP A 108 0.19 4.83 12.49
CA TRP A 108 0.99 3.77 13.10
C TRP A 108 2.40 3.73 12.52
N TYR A 109 2.51 3.76 11.19
CA TYR A 109 3.78 3.80 10.49
C TYR A 109 4.57 5.07 10.82
N ASP A 110 3.94 6.24 10.91
CA ASP A 110 4.63 7.47 11.29
C ASP A 110 5.22 7.35 12.71
N LYS A 111 4.40 6.86 13.64
CA LYS A 111 4.78 6.75 15.05
C LYS A 111 5.95 5.79 15.27
N TRP A 112 5.98 4.66 14.56
CA TRP A 112 6.92 3.57 14.81
C TRP A 112 7.98 3.38 13.72
N GLY A 113 7.73 3.84 12.49
CA GLY A 113 8.67 3.81 11.36
C GLY A 113 9.46 5.12 11.23
N LEU A 114 8.76 6.26 11.29
CA LEU A 114 9.34 7.61 11.11
C LEU A 114 9.33 8.45 12.40
N ASN A 115 9.73 7.85 13.52
CA ASN A 115 9.62 8.44 14.86
C ASN A 115 10.55 9.64 15.17
N GLN A 116 11.43 10.06 14.27
CA GLN A 116 12.39 11.17 14.47
C GLN A 116 11.98 12.44 13.72
N VAL A 117 10.92 12.39 12.89
CA VAL A 117 10.52 13.48 12.01
C VAL A 117 9.00 13.68 12.06
N ASP A 118 8.56 14.94 12.10
CA ASP A 118 7.14 15.23 11.91
C ASP A 118 6.81 15.22 10.42
N LYS A 119 6.25 14.10 9.96
CA LYS A 119 5.84 13.93 8.56
C LYS A 119 4.87 15.02 8.10
N ARG A 120 3.90 15.40 8.93
CA ARG A 120 2.87 16.39 8.54
C ARG A 120 3.54 17.74 8.32
N GLU A 121 4.40 18.16 9.25
CA GLU A 121 5.15 19.40 9.12
C GLU A 121 6.00 19.41 7.85
N GLN A 122 6.70 18.31 7.56
CA GLN A 122 7.53 18.18 6.35
C GLN A 122 6.71 18.34 5.06
N ILE A 123 5.55 17.67 4.96
CA ILE A 123 4.68 17.77 3.77
C ILE A 123 4.11 19.19 3.62
N LEU A 124 3.70 19.83 4.72
CA LEU A 124 3.20 21.22 4.68
C LEU A 124 4.31 22.23 4.32
N LYS A 125 5.58 21.92 4.59
CA LYS A 125 6.73 22.70 4.14
C LYS A 125 7.17 22.40 2.69
N GLY A 126 6.46 21.56 1.96
CA GLY A 126 6.79 21.23 0.57
C GLY A 126 7.85 20.15 0.39
N ASN A 127 8.14 19.34 1.41
CA ASN A 127 9.11 18.24 1.31
C ASN A 127 8.56 17.08 0.44
N VAL A 128 9.07 16.98 -0.78
CA VAL A 128 8.65 16.02 -1.79
C VAL A 128 9.09 14.60 -1.44
N ALA A 129 10.30 14.42 -0.89
CA ALA A 129 10.82 13.13 -0.47
C ALA A 129 9.89 12.49 0.60
N MET A 130 9.45 13.29 1.57
CA MET A 130 8.52 12.84 2.60
C MET A 130 7.16 12.47 2.01
N ALA A 131 6.65 13.28 1.08
CA ALA A 131 5.38 13.00 0.40
C ALA A 131 5.41 11.73 -0.45
N ILE A 132 6.52 11.46 -1.15
CA ILE A 132 6.72 10.23 -1.93
C ILE A 132 6.65 9.00 -1.01
N VAL A 133 7.37 9.02 0.11
CA VAL A 133 7.34 7.92 1.10
C VAL A 133 5.94 7.75 1.68
N ASP A 134 5.29 8.84 2.07
CA ASP A 134 3.95 8.81 2.64
C ASP A 134 2.89 8.24 1.68
N GLY A 135 2.96 8.62 0.40
CA GLY A 135 2.12 8.03 -0.64
C GLY A 135 2.37 6.54 -0.81
N ALA A 136 3.64 6.11 -0.85
CA ALA A 136 4.00 4.70 -0.96
C ALA A 136 3.53 3.87 0.24
N VAL A 137 3.63 4.42 1.46
CA VAL A 137 3.09 3.79 2.68
C VAL A 137 1.59 3.62 2.57
N ALA A 138 0.85 4.64 2.14
CA ALA A 138 -0.59 4.56 1.97
C ALA A 138 -0.98 3.42 1.01
N VAL A 139 -0.29 3.33 -0.14
CA VAL A 139 -0.54 2.30 -1.15
C VAL A 139 -0.16 0.91 -0.63
N ALA A 140 0.96 0.76 0.07
CA ALA A 140 1.37 -0.51 0.66
C ALA A 140 0.36 -1.00 1.71
N ILE A 141 -0.16 -0.10 2.56
CA ILE A 141 -1.23 -0.42 3.51
C ILE A 141 -2.50 -0.85 2.79
N ALA A 142 -2.87 -0.20 1.69
CA ALA A 142 -4.03 -0.59 0.90
C ALA A 142 -3.86 -1.96 0.21
N MET A 143 -2.66 -2.30 -0.26
CA MET A 143 -2.34 -3.64 -0.79
C MET A 143 -2.54 -4.70 0.30
N VAL A 144 -2.05 -4.45 1.51
CA VAL A 144 -2.27 -5.31 2.67
C VAL A 144 -3.77 -5.51 2.94
N LEU A 145 -4.54 -4.42 3.01
CA LEU A 145 -5.99 -4.48 3.23
C LEU A 145 -6.70 -5.28 2.14
N LYS A 146 -6.37 -5.03 0.87
CA LYS A 146 -6.89 -5.77 -0.27
C LYS A 146 -6.63 -7.27 -0.10
N GLY A 147 -5.39 -7.66 0.24
CA GLY A 147 -5.02 -9.06 0.43
C GLY A 147 -5.83 -9.74 1.53
N MET A 148 -6.07 -9.03 2.64
CA MET A 148 -6.89 -9.54 3.75
C MET A 148 -8.35 -9.72 3.37
N LEU A 149 -8.94 -8.77 2.65
CA LEU A 149 -10.33 -8.88 2.19
C LEU A 149 -10.50 -10.08 1.26
N LEU A 150 -9.59 -10.24 0.30
CA LEU A 150 -9.62 -11.38 -0.63
C LEU A 150 -9.40 -12.72 0.08
N TRP A 151 -8.53 -12.74 1.09
CA TRP A 151 -8.23 -13.95 1.86
C TRP A 151 -9.39 -14.40 2.75
N LEU A 152 -10.07 -13.45 3.41
CA LEU A 152 -11.24 -13.75 4.23
C LEU A 152 -12.41 -14.23 3.36
N GLY A 153 -12.55 -13.69 2.15
CA GLY A 153 -13.58 -14.06 1.16
C GLY A 153 -14.98 -13.56 1.53
N GLU A 154 -15.32 -13.53 2.81
CA GLU A 154 -16.56 -13.00 3.37
C GLU A 154 -16.30 -12.27 4.68
N LEU A 155 -17.13 -11.28 4.98
CA LEU A 155 -17.04 -10.51 6.22
C LEU A 155 -18.16 -10.94 7.18
N SER A 156 -17.81 -11.85 8.08
CA SER A 156 -18.64 -12.23 9.21
C SER A 156 -18.21 -11.50 10.48
N ALA A 157 -19.06 -11.51 11.51
CA ALA A 157 -18.71 -10.97 12.83
C ALA A 157 -17.44 -11.62 13.42
N ALA A 158 -17.16 -12.89 13.08
CA ALA A 158 -15.95 -13.60 13.49
C ALA A 158 -14.71 -13.20 12.67
N ALA A 159 -14.88 -12.81 11.41
CA ALA A 159 -13.78 -12.37 10.54
C ALA A 159 -13.26 -10.97 10.90
N LEU A 160 -14.11 -10.09 11.44
CA LEU A 160 -13.73 -8.69 11.73
C LEU A 160 -12.59 -8.55 12.76
N PRO A 161 -12.63 -9.20 13.95
CA PRO A 161 -11.50 -9.14 14.88
C PRO A 161 -10.20 -9.69 14.28
N LEU A 162 -10.30 -10.75 13.47
CA LEU A 162 -9.16 -11.34 12.80
C LEU A 162 -8.57 -10.39 11.76
N LEU A 163 -9.40 -9.72 10.95
CA LEU A 163 -8.99 -8.70 9.99
C LEU A 163 -8.19 -7.62 10.70
N VAL A 164 -8.74 -7.06 11.78
CA VAL A 164 -8.09 -5.98 12.53
C VAL A 164 -6.76 -6.46 13.11
N PHE A 165 -6.74 -7.63 13.76
CA PHE A 165 -5.53 -8.17 14.37
C PHE A 165 -4.43 -8.45 13.33
N ASN A 166 -4.77 -9.10 12.22
CA ASN A 166 -3.81 -9.35 11.15
C ASN A 166 -3.34 -8.06 10.49
N PHE A 167 -4.22 -7.06 10.35
CA PHE A 167 -3.85 -5.75 9.82
C PHE A 167 -2.72 -5.11 10.65
N PHE A 168 -2.78 -5.18 11.98
CA PHE A 168 -1.72 -4.70 12.87
C PHE A 168 -0.39 -5.45 12.68
N ILE A 169 -0.43 -6.77 12.55
CA ILE A 169 0.76 -7.57 12.28
C ILE A 169 1.36 -7.16 10.92
N ALA A 170 0.52 -7.01 9.90
CA ALA A 170 0.95 -6.66 8.55
C ALA A 170 1.60 -5.27 8.47
N ILE A 171 1.00 -4.23 9.04
CA ILE A 171 1.60 -2.89 9.03
C ILE A 171 2.88 -2.83 9.88
N SER A 172 3.03 -3.72 10.86
CA SER A 172 4.27 -3.85 11.64
C SER A 172 5.44 -4.37 10.79
N PHE A 173 5.19 -5.11 9.71
CA PHE A 173 6.23 -5.47 8.74
C PHE A 173 6.74 -4.27 7.94
N LEU A 174 5.86 -3.32 7.57
CA LEU A 174 6.29 -2.07 6.91
C LEU A 174 7.19 -1.23 7.83
N VAL A 175 6.83 -1.18 9.12
CA VAL A 175 7.66 -0.55 10.16
C VAL A 175 9.00 -1.28 10.29
N LEU A 176 8.99 -2.60 10.43
CA LEU A 176 10.20 -3.42 10.56
C LEU A 176 11.13 -3.22 9.36
N LEU A 177 10.60 -3.29 8.14
CA LEU A 177 11.35 -3.04 6.91
C LEU A 177 12.03 -1.67 6.95
N THR A 178 11.30 -0.63 7.36
CA THR A 178 11.85 0.72 7.46
C THR A 178 12.97 0.81 8.48
N ARG A 179 12.85 0.12 9.62
CA ARG A 179 13.92 0.05 10.62
C ARG A 179 15.13 -0.72 10.13
N LEU A 180 14.95 -1.79 9.36
CA LEU A 180 16.04 -2.54 8.76
C LEU A 180 16.78 -1.69 7.71
N LEU A 181 16.04 -0.94 6.87
CA LEU A 181 16.61 -0.03 5.89
C LEU A 181 17.35 1.14 6.56
N GLU A 182 16.81 1.70 7.65
CA GLU A 182 17.48 2.72 8.47
C GLU A 182 18.81 2.18 9.04
N LEU A 183 18.83 0.94 9.56
CA LEU A 183 20.07 0.32 10.05
C LEU A 183 21.11 0.14 8.93
N GLY A 184 20.66 -0.27 7.74
CA GLY A 184 21.52 -0.36 6.56
C GLY A 184 22.08 1.01 6.15
N TYR A 185 21.23 2.03 6.10
CA TYR A 185 21.62 3.40 5.78
C TYR A 185 22.65 3.94 6.78
N ARG A 186 22.42 3.76 8.09
CA ARG A 186 23.34 4.18 9.14
C ARG A 186 24.72 3.56 9.00
N ARG A 187 24.78 2.26 8.65
CA ARG A 187 26.05 1.55 8.41
C ARG A 187 26.83 2.11 7.22
N ASN A 188 26.12 2.56 6.18
CA ASN A 188 26.75 3.10 4.97
C ASN A 188 27.14 4.59 5.09
N ASN A 189 26.49 5.35 5.98
CA ASN A 189 26.62 6.81 6.07
C ASN A 189 27.18 7.29 7.42
N GLN A 190 28.19 6.60 7.96
CA GLN A 190 28.90 7.01 9.19
C GLN A 190 27.97 7.28 10.40
N GLY A 191 26.87 6.51 10.51
CA GLY A 191 25.88 6.66 11.57
C GLY A 191 24.77 7.66 11.29
N GLY A 192 24.77 8.35 10.15
CA GLY A 192 23.72 9.28 9.71
C GLY A 192 22.35 8.61 9.57
N SER A 193 21.26 9.39 9.74
CA SER A 193 19.90 8.86 9.77
C SER A 193 19.19 8.97 8.42
N LEU A 194 18.50 7.89 8.01
CA LEU A 194 17.66 7.91 6.81
C LEU A 194 16.46 8.85 7.00
N GLN A 195 15.88 8.91 8.20
CA GLN A 195 14.80 9.87 8.48
C GLN A 195 15.26 11.33 8.35
N GLN A 196 16.47 11.66 8.78
CA GLN A 196 17.02 13.01 8.58
C GLN A 196 17.28 13.30 7.10
N ALA A 197 17.77 12.32 6.34
CA ALA A 197 17.89 12.47 4.88
C ALA A 197 16.53 12.75 4.23
N LEU A 198 15.46 12.05 4.66
CA LEU A 198 14.10 12.33 4.21
C LEU A 198 13.64 13.73 4.62
N ALA A 199 13.94 14.19 5.84
CA ALA A 199 13.62 15.55 6.29
C ALA A 199 14.37 16.64 5.52
N HIS A 200 15.54 16.33 4.95
CA HIS A 200 16.30 17.22 4.05
C HIS A 200 15.93 17.05 2.57
N ASP A 201 14.73 16.55 2.28
CA ASP A 201 14.20 16.36 0.92
C ASP A 201 15.11 15.48 0.01
N HIS A 202 15.77 14.46 0.58
CA HIS A 202 16.63 13.56 -0.20
C HIS A 202 15.80 12.59 -1.06
N ARG A 203 15.32 13.07 -2.23
CA ARG A 203 14.36 12.37 -3.10
C ARG A 203 14.83 10.99 -3.59
N PRO A 204 16.09 10.75 -3.98
CA PRO A 204 16.55 9.40 -4.33
C PRO A 204 16.40 8.38 -3.20
N VAL A 205 16.71 8.76 -1.96
CA VAL A 205 16.51 7.89 -0.79
C VAL A 205 15.03 7.59 -0.61
N ALA A 206 14.15 8.60 -0.73
CA ALA A 206 12.70 8.41 -0.69
C ALA A 206 12.18 7.48 -1.80
N LEU A 207 12.64 7.66 -3.03
CA LEU A 207 12.22 6.87 -4.18
C LEU A 207 12.62 5.39 -4.02
N ARG A 208 13.88 5.15 -3.64
CA ARG A 208 14.36 3.80 -3.32
C ARG A 208 13.53 3.18 -2.19
N HIS A 209 13.37 3.90 -1.07
CA HIS A 209 12.62 3.43 0.10
C HIS A 209 11.17 3.07 -0.25
N SER A 210 10.53 3.87 -1.10
CA SER A 210 9.17 3.65 -1.57
C SER A 210 9.02 2.35 -2.36
N GLY A 211 10.00 2.02 -3.22
CA GLY A 211 10.01 0.73 -3.94
C GLY A 211 10.00 -0.47 -2.99
N TYR A 212 10.77 -0.43 -1.90
CA TYR A 212 10.76 -1.48 -0.88
C TYR A 212 9.43 -1.57 -0.13
N LEU A 213 8.83 -0.44 0.24
CA LEU A 213 7.53 -0.42 0.93
C LEU A 213 6.43 -1.03 0.06
N LEU A 214 6.35 -0.64 -1.21
CA LEU A 214 5.39 -1.17 -2.17
C LEU A 214 5.60 -2.68 -2.38
N ALA A 215 6.84 -3.11 -2.53
CA ALA A 215 7.19 -4.53 -2.67
C ALA A 215 6.77 -5.35 -1.45
N CYS A 216 7.02 -4.84 -0.24
CA CYS A 216 6.61 -5.48 1.00
C CYS A 216 5.09 -5.57 1.11
N GLY A 217 4.36 -4.49 0.83
CA GLY A 217 2.90 -4.49 0.80
C GLY A 217 2.34 -5.54 -0.18
N LEU A 218 2.92 -5.64 -1.37
CA LEU A 218 2.50 -6.60 -2.40
C LEU A 218 2.76 -8.06 -2.01
N VAL A 219 3.90 -8.36 -1.40
CA VAL A 219 4.19 -9.72 -0.88
C VAL A 219 3.21 -10.10 0.22
N ILE A 220 2.97 -9.19 1.17
CA ILE A 220 2.04 -9.42 2.28
C ILE A 220 0.60 -9.61 1.76
N GLN A 221 0.21 -8.87 0.72
CA GLN A 221 -1.08 -9.02 0.06
C GLN A 221 -1.33 -10.47 -0.41
N THR A 222 -0.29 -11.16 -0.91
CA THR A 222 -0.42 -12.52 -1.45
C THR A 222 -0.32 -13.64 -0.43
N SER A 223 0.15 -13.37 0.80
CA SER A 223 0.45 -14.41 1.79
C SER A 223 -0.75 -15.26 2.21
N GLY A 224 -1.97 -14.75 2.07
CA GLY A 224 -3.21 -15.49 2.41
C GLY A 224 -3.58 -16.60 1.44
N HIS A 225 -3.06 -16.61 0.20
CA HIS A 225 -3.50 -17.59 -0.80
C HIS A 225 -3.15 -19.04 -0.46
N PHE A 226 -2.08 -19.27 0.29
CA PHE A 226 -1.59 -20.61 0.59
C PHE A 226 -2.32 -21.33 1.73
N HIS A 227 -3.23 -20.63 2.41
CA HIS A 227 -4.00 -21.21 3.50
C HIS A 227 -5.44 -20.68 3.44
N PRO A 228 -6.40 -21.45 2.90
CA PRO A 228 -7.80 -21.04 2.90
C PRO A 228 -8.28 -20.69 4.31
N TYR A 229 -8.99 -19.57 4.44
CA TYR A 229 -9.50 -19.11 5.72
C TYR A 229 -10.48 -20.13 6.34
N GLN A 230 -10.27 -20.47 7.62
CA GLN A 230 -11.14 -21.36 8.37
C GLN A 230 -11.73 -20.65 9.59
N ALA A 231 -13.03 -20.35 9.56
CA ALA A 231 -13.69 -19.53 10.58
C ALA A 231 -13.54 -20.05 12.02
N HIS A 232 -13.43 -21.37 12.20
CA HIS A 232 -13.32 -22.02 13.50
C HIS A 232 -11.87 -22.20 14.00
N MET A 233 -10.85 -21.80 13.22
CA MET A 233 -9.44 -21.95 13.59
C MET A 233 -8.66 -20.60 13.49
N PRO A 234 -9.05 -19.56 14.25
CA PRO A 234 -8.46 -18.23 14.12
C PRO A 234 -6.94 -18.22 14.37
N LEU A 235 -6.45 -18.96 15.35
CA LEU A 235 -5.01 -19.03 15.66
C LEU A 235 -4.21 -19.68 14.53
N LEU A 236 -4.74 -20.75 13.93
CA LEU A 236 -4.09 -21.43 12.79
C LEU A 236 -4.04 -20.50 11.57
N ASN A 237 -5.14 -19.77 11.29
CA ASN A 237 -5.18 -18.80 10.19
C ASN A 237 -4.08 -17.75 10.34
N VAL A 238 -3.94 -17.14 11.52
CA VAL A 238 -2.89 -16.16 11.80
C VAL A 238 -1.51 -16.78 11.63
N ALA A 239 -1.27 -17.95 12.23
CA ALA A 239 0.04 -18.59 12.21
C ALA A 239 0.46 -18.99 10.78
N ALA A 240 -0.45 -19.57 10.00
CA ALA A 240 -0.19 -19.96 8.62
C ALA A 240 0.05 -18.73 7.74
N TRP A 241 -0.81 -17.70 7.84
CA TRP A 241 -0.63 -16.45 7.10
C TRP A 241 0.71 -15.79 7.44
N LEU A 242 1.09 -15.75 8.72
CA LEU A 242 2.35 -15.17 9.18
C LEU A 242 3.56 -15.94 8.64
N LEU A 243 3.50 -17.27 8.66
CA LEU A 243 4.56 -18.12 8.12
C LEU A 243 4.78 -17.85 6.62
N TRP A 244 3.70 -17.77 5.84
CA TRP A 244 3.76 -17.48 4.41
C TRP A 244 4.21 -16.05 4.12
N ALA A 245 3.82 -15.07 4.94
CA ALA A 245 4.33 -13.71 4.84
C ALA A 245 5.84 -13.63 5.09
N LEU A 246 6.33 -14.30 6.13
CA LEU A 246 7.76 -14.38 6.42
C LEU A 246 8.54 -15.07 5.30
N PHE A 247 8.02 -16.19 4.79
CA PHE A 247 8.59 -16.90 3.66
C PHE A 247 8.66 -16.03 2.39
N GLY A 248 7.56 -15.37 2.04
CA GLY A 248 7.50 -14.46 0.89
C GLY A 248 8.47 -13.28 1.01
N LEU A 249 8.59 -12.69 2.21
CA LEU A 249 9.54 -11.59 2.46
C LEU A 249 10.99 -12.08 2.41
N ALA A 250 11.30 -13.27 2.91
CA ALA A 250 12.62 -13.88 2.79
C ALA A 250 12.99 -14.12 1.32
N LEU A 251 12.04 -14.61 0.52
CA LEU A 251 12.22 -14.81 -0.91
C LEU A 251 12.40 -13.47 -1.64
N LEU A 252 11.63 -12.44 -1.28
CA LEU A 252 11.79 -11.09 -1.83
C LEU A 252 13.21 -10.56 -1.59
N VAL A 253 13.74 -10.71 -0.37
CA VAL A 253 15.11 -10.28 -0.04
C VAL A 253 16.15 -11.04 -0.87
N LEU A 254 16.03 -12.38 -0.94
CA LEU A 254 16.95 -13.23 -1.68
C LEU A 254 16.94 -12.92 -3.18
N CYS A 255 15.75 -12.89 -3.79
CA CYS A 255 15.57 -12.63 -5.22
C CYS A 255 15.97 -11.19 -5.58
N SER A 256 15.60 -10.19 -4.77
CA SER A 256 15.99 -8.80 -5.03
C SER A 256 17.49 -8.60 -4.92
N TRP A 257 18.14 -9.31 -3.99
CA TRP A 257 19.60 -9.32 -3.88
C TRP A 257 20.25 -9.93 -5.12
N ALA A 258 19.75 -11.07 -5.60
CA ALA A 258 20.27 -11.73 -6.79
C ALA A 258 20.06 -10.86 -8.03
N LEU A 259 18.84 -10.35 -8.24
CA LEU A 259 18.48 -9.54 -9.40
C LEU A 259 19.28 -8.23 -9.44
N ARG A 260 19.47 -7.57 -8.29
CA ARG A 260 20.35 -6.40 -8.19
C ARG A 260 21.77 -6.71 -8.63
N ARG A 261 22.34 -7.84 -8.19
CA ARG A 261 23.71 -8.23 -8.59
C ARG A 261 23.84 -8.51 -10.08
N LEU A 262 22.78 -8.97 -10.72
CA LEU A 262 22.76 -9.25 -12.15
C LEU A 262 22.54 -7.98 -12.97
N VAL A 263 21.51 -7.19 -12.63
CA VAL A 263 21.08 -6.03 -13.43
C VAL A 263 21.93 -4.79 -13.16
N LEU A 264 22.27 -4.53 -11.89
CA LEU A 264 23.07 -3.36 -11.47
C LEU A 264 24.54 -3.75 -11.27
N THR A 265 25.05 -4.61 -12.17
CA THR A 265 26.45 -5.05 -12.15
C THR A 265 27.38 -3.82 -12.19
N GLN A 266 28.44 -3.82 -11.37
CA GLN A 266 29.41 -2.73 -11.21
C GLN A 266 28.87 -1.40 -10.62
N VAL A 267 27.57 -1.28 -10.33
CA VAL A 267 27.00 -0.07 -9.72
C VAL A 267 27.05 -0.19 -8.19
N LYS A 268 27.71 0.77 -7.53
CA LYS A 268 27.70 0.87 -6.05
C LYS A 268 26.43 1.60 -5.60
N VAL A 269 25.32 0.87 -5.61
CA VAL A 269 23.97 1.43 -5.43
C VAL A 269 23.84 2.35 -4.20
N SER A 270 24.33 1.96 -3.02
CA SER A 270 24.26 2.82 -1.83
C SER A 270 25.05 4.12 -2.00
N LEU A 271 26.24 4.07 -2.61
CA LEU A 271 27.06 5.27 -2.87
C LEU A 271 26.35 6.23 -3.84
N GLU A 272 25.85 5.68 -4.95
CA GLU A 272 25.12 6.43 -5.98
C GLU A 272 23.88 7.14 -5.40
N VAL A 273 23.08 6.40 -4.64
CA VAL A 273 21.80 6.91 -4.11
C VAL A 273 22.01 7.83 -2.91
N GLU A 274 22.82 7.43 -1.94
CA GLU A 274 22.87 8.05 -0.61
C GLU A 274 23.87 9.21 -0.54
N LEU A 275 24.94 9.18 -1.36
CA LEU A 275 25.99 10.21 -1.34
C LEU A 275 26.02 11.05 -2.62
N GLN A 276 25.73 10.46 -3.77
CA GLN A 276 25.77 11.16 -5.06
C GLN A 276 24.40 11.67 -5.52
N ASN A 277 23.35 11.43 -4.73
CA ASN A 277 22.00 11.90 -5.01
C ASN A 277 21.46 11.45 -6.38
N ASN A 278 21.82 10.23 -6.82
CA ASN A 278 21.45 9.69 -8.12
C ASN A 278 20.02 9.12 -8.11
N ALA A 279 19.05 9.92 -8.56
CA ALA A 279 17.65 9.52 -8.66
C ALA A 279 17.41 8.38 -9.67
N GLY A 280 18.21 8.28 -10.73
CA GLY A 280 18.06 7.24 -11.76
C GLY A 280 18.37 5.85 -11.22
N VAL A 281 19.47 5.71 -10.47
CA VAL A 281 19.82 4.46 -9.80
C VAL A 281 18.80 4.10 -8.73
N ALA A 282 18.32 5.08 -7.96
CA ALA A 282 17.26 4.87 -6.97
C ALA A 282 15.95 4.37 -7.59
N ALA A 283 15.53 4.98 -8.71
CA ALA A 283 14.34 4.59 -9.45
C ALA A 283 14.47 3.14 -9.95
N LEU A 284 15.61 2.81 -10.55
CA LEU A 284 15.86 1.49 -11.11
C LEU A 284 15.91 0.42 -10.02
N GLU A 285 16.58 0.68 -8.89
CA GLU A 285 16.57 -0.24 -7.75
C GLU A 285 15.17 -0.43 -7.18
N GLY A 286 14.45 0.67 -6.92
CA GLY A 286 13.08 0.61 -6.40
C GLY A 286 12.15 -0.19 -7.32
N ALA A 287 12.26 0.04 -8.65
CA ALA A 287 11.52 -0.70 -9.65
C ALA A 287 11.91 -2.19 -9.69
N LEU A 288 13.19 -2.53 -9.59
CA LEU A 288 13.65 -3.94 -9.56
C LEU A 288 13.10 -4.69 -8.35
N VAL A 289 13.11 -4.06 -7.17
CA VAL A 289 12.56 -4.66 -5.95
C VAL A 289 11.05 -4.85 -6.07
N PHE A 290 10.32 -3.85 -6.57
CA PHE A 290 8.89 -3.95 -6.81
C PHE A 290 8.55 -4.99 -7.88
N ALA A 291 9.26 -5.02 -9.01
CA ALA A 291 9.09 -6.01 -10.07
C ALA A 291 9.37 -7.43 -9.56
N THR A 292 10.36 -7.59 -8.68
CA THR A 292 10.62 -8.87 -8.01
C THR A 292 9.42 -9.29 -7.17
N ALA A 293 8.88 -8.40 -6.32
CA ALA A 293 7.66 -8.69 -5.57
C ALA A 293 6.47 -9.01 -6.47
N TYR A 294 6.34 -8.33 -7.61
CA TYR A 294 5.27 -8.58 -8.56
C TYR A 294 5.39 -9.96 -9.22
N VAL A 295 6.58 -10.33 -9.71
CA VAL A 295 6.82 -11.67 -10.26
C VAL A 295 6.60 -12.74 -9.19
N LEU A 296 7.13 -12.53 -7.99
CA LEU A 296 6.88 -13.44 -6.86
C LEU A 296 5.39 -13.56 -6.57
N SER A 297 4.64 -12.45 -6.58
CA SER A 297 3.19 -12.49 -6.38
C SER A 297 2.51 -13.37 -7.43
N MET A 298 2.92 -13.33 -8.70
CA MET A 298 2.33 -14.16 -9.75
C MET A 298 2.76 -15.63 -9.68
N VAL A 299 3.97 -15.92 -9.22
CA VAL A 299 4.48 -17.30 -9.08
C VAL A 299 3.94 -17.95 -7.80
N LEU A 300 3.68 -17.15 -6.77
CA LEU A 300 3.13 -17.60 -5.49
C LEU A 300 1.59 -17.66 -5.51
N LEU A 301 0.93 -17.01 -6.46
CA LEU A 301 -0.50 -17.17 -6.70
C LEU A 301 -0.71 -18.40 -7.63
N PRO A 302 -1.46 -19.44 -7.20
CA PRO A 302 -1.81 -20.56 -8.07
C PRO A 302 -2.74 -20.16 -9.22
#